data_AF-A0A1V6SRE9-F1
#
_entry.id   AF-A0A1V6SRE9-F1
#
_cell.length_a   1.000
_cell.length_b   1.000
_cell.length_c   1.000
_cell.angle_alpha   90.00
_cell.angle_beta   90.00
_cell.angle_gamma   90.00
#
_symmetry.space_group_name_H-M   'P 1'
#
loop_
_entity.id
_entity.type
_entity.pdbx_description
1 polymer ?
#
loop_
_entity_poly.entity_id
_entity_poly.type
_entity_poly.pdbx_seq_one_letter_code
_entity_poly.pdbx_strand_id
1 'polypeptide(L)'
;MELARYHISKARLGNDDVLPEVIDVLSCLIWSWASLVLVKTLRRGDPLTTRPPYQVGAVLRPVICIASHILQLPSLHRISISALDSFVYARMAIFFFTYTPYLRGYSYSTIYSLSIPLAAFLSIHESRVRGASLAFMLATAYVAKLNEWVTHRSRILQRSETKSTMVMLEKHVLASLLLLGFAELDRLREVSKNDALTKPLNDDYVPKLEHIS
;
A
#
# COMPACT_ATOMS: atom_id res chain seq x y z
N MET A 1 17.89 4.27 -2.06
CA MET A 1 19.14 3.73 -2.64
C MET A 1 18.88 3.10 -4.00
N GLU A 2 17.96 2.14 -4.10
CA GLU A 2 17.49 1.52 -5.37
C GLU A 2 17.08 2.53 -6.45
N LEU A 3 16.19 3.49 -6.14
CA LEU A 3 15.74 4.53 -7.09
C LEU A 3 16.91 5.36 -7.67
N ALA A 4 17.80 5.85 -6.81
CA ALA A 4 18.96 6.65 -7.22
C ALA A 4 19.89 5.83 -8.13
N ARG A 5 20.10 4.56 -7.78
CA ARG A 5 20.91 3.64 -8.59
C ARG A 5 20.30 3.44 -9.98
N TYR A 6 19.01 3.18 -10.06
CA TYR A 6 18.32 3.02 -11.34
C TYR A 6 18.47 4.25 -12.24
N HIS A 7 18.28 5.47 -11.70
CA HIS A 7 18.45 6.71 -12.46
C HIS A 7 19.90 6.97 -12.87
N ILE A 8 20.88 6.66 -12.01
CA ILE A 8 22.31 6.77 -12.34
C ILE A 8 22.68 5.79 -13.46
N SER A 9 22.24 4.54 -13.35
CA SER A 9 22.47 3.51 -14.38
C SER A 9 21.83 3.88 -15.70
N LYS A 10 20.59 4.37 -15.68
CA LYS A 10 19.89 4.87 -16.86
C LYS A 10 20.65 6.04 -17.51
N ALA A 11 21.11 7.01 -16.71
CA ALA A 11 21.88 8.15 -17.20
C ALA A 11 23.24 7.73 -17.80
N ARG A 12 23.87 6.70 -17.23
CA ARG A 12 25.18 6.19 -17.67
C ARG A 12 25.10 5.32 -18.93
N LEU A 13 24.08 4.46 -19.02
CA LEU A 13 23.92 3.50 -20.11
C LEU A 13 23.13 4.08 -21.29
N GLY A 14 22.40 5.18 -21.09
CA GLY A 14 21.61 5.84 -22.13
C GLY A 14 20.40 5.03 -22.62
N ASN A 15 20.08 3.91 -21.97
CA ASN A 15 18.97 3.03 -22.32
C ASN A 15 18.05 2.76 -21.11
N ASP A 16 16.79 2.46 -21.39
CA ASP A 16 15.75 2.15 -20.40
C ASP A 16 15.83 0.70 -19.88
N ASP A 17 16.69 -0.15 -20.46
CA ASP A 17 16.79 -1.58 -20.16
C ASP A 17 17.72 -1.89 -18.97
N VAL A 18 17.45 -1.27 -17.82
CA VAL A 18 18.18 -1.57 -16.57
C VAL A 18 17.53 -2.78 -15.89
N LEU A 19 18.34 -3.79 -15.57
CA LEU A 19 17.90 -5.00 -14.90
C LEU A 19 18.11 -4.90 -13.37
N PRO A 20 17.23 -5.52 -12.56
CA PRO A 20 17.37 -5.53 -11.12
C PRO A 20 18.53 -6.42 -10.70
N GLU A 21 19.39 -5.90 -9.84
CA GLU A 21 20.37 -6.71 -9.14
C GLU A 21 19.81 -7.29 -7.84
N VAL A 22 20.55 -8.23 -7.25
CA VAL A 22 20.18 -8.87 -5.97
C VAL A 22 19.97 -7.83 -4.86
N ILE A 23 20.76 -6.76 -4.84
CA ILE A 23 20.63 -5.67 -3.86
C ILE A 23 19.29 -4.92 -4.01
N ASP A 24 18.79 -4.78 -5.24
CA ASP A 24 17.51 -4.12 -5.52
C ASP A 24 16.34 -5.00 -5.07
N VAL A 25 16.45 -6.33 -5.26
CA VAL A 25 15.48 -7.31 -4.76
C VAL A 25 15.44 -7.29 -3.22
N LEU A 26 16.59 -7.31 -2.55
CA LEU A 26 16.67 -7.23 -1.08
C LEU A 26 16.10 -5.91 -0.56
N SER A 27 16.45 -4.79 -1.19
CA SER A 27 15.92 -3.47 -0.84
C SER A 27 14.40 -3.41 -1.00
N CYS A 28 13.87 -4.01 -2.07
CA CYS A 28 12.44 -4.11 -2.31
C CYS A 28 11.73 -4.96 -1.25
N LEU A 29 12.32 -6.07 -0.81
CA LEU A 29 11.78 -6.91 0.26
C LEU A 29 11.76 -6.19 1.61
N ILE A 30 12.85 -5.51 1.97
CA ILE A 30 12.92 -4.70 3.20
C ILE A 30 11.87 -3.59 3.16
N TRP A 31 11.75 -2.89 2.03
CA TRP A 31 10.73 -1.85 1.86
C TRP A 31 9.31 -2.41 1.92
N SER A 32 9.06 -3.57 1.31
CA SER A 32 7.76 -4.25 1.36
C SER A 32 7.38 -4.60 2.79
N TRP A 33 8.30 -5.19 3.55
CA TRP A 33 8.09 -5.53 4.95
C TRP A 33 7.80 -4.29 5.81
N ALA A 34 8.64 -3.26 5.69
CA ALA A 34 8.44 -1.99 6.39
C ALA A 34 7.08 -1.36 6.04
N SER A 35 6.68 -1.44 4.75
CA SER A 35 5.38 -0.93 4.28
C SER A 35 4.21 -1.72 4.87
N LEU A 36 4.29 -3.05 4.93
CA LEU A 36 3.25 -3.86 5.58
C LEU A 36 3.12 -3.55 7.07
N VAL A 37 4.24 -3.35 7.76
CA VAL A 37 4.24 -2.92 9.17
C VAL A 37 3.56 -1.55 9.33
N LEU A 38 3.86 -0.60 8.43
CA LEU A 38 3.25 0.73 8.45
C LEU A 38 1.76 0.70 8.13
N VAL A 39 1.33 -0.13 7.18
CA VAL A 39 -0.08 -0.21 6.75
C VAL A 39 -0.99 -0.81 7.83
N LYS A 40 -0.44 -1.63 8.73
CA LYS A 40 -1.16 -2.10 9.94
C LYS A 40 -1.48 -0.95 10.89
N THR A 41 -0.60 0.04 10.98
CA THR A 41 -0.73 1.19 11.89
C THR A 41 -1.22 2.45 11.18
N LEU A 42 -1.51 2.37 9.87
CA LEU A 42 -1.92 3.50 9.07
C LEU A 42 -3.33 3.95 9.47
N ARG A 43 -3.39 5.15 10.05
CA ARG A 43 -4.62 5.79 10.55
C ARG A 43 -4.97 7.08 9.79
N ARG A 44 -4.22 7.39 8.72
CA ARG A 44 -4.42 8.58 7.87
C ARG A 44 -5.35 8.25 6.70
N GLY A 45 -6.33 9.12 6.46
CA GLY A 45 -7.38 8.93 5.45
C GLY A 45 -8.46 7.93 5.87
N ASP A 46 -9.45 7.70 4.99
CA ASP A 46 -10.46 6.68 5.25
C ASP A 46 -9.83 5.28 5.06
N PRO A 47 -9.77 4.43 6.12
CA PRO A 47 -9.06 3.17 6.09
C PRO A 47 -9.52 2.19 5.01
N LEU A 48 -10.79 2.30 4.57
CA LEU A 48 -11.37 1.42 3.56
C LEU A 48 -10.81 1.71 2.16
N THR A 49 -10.44 2.95 1.90
CA THR A 49 -10.03 3.43 0.57
C THR A 49 -8.52 3.62 0.45
N THR A 50 -7.84 4.05 1.51
CA THR A 50 -6.39 4.33 1.46
C THR A 50 -5.52 3.10 1.71
N ARG A 51 -5.94 2.15 2.55
CA ARG A 51 -5.12 0.99 2.92
C ARG A 51 -4.95 -0.04 1.80
N PRO A 52 -5.99 -0.42 1.03
CA PRO A 52 -5.84 -1.45 -0.01
C PRO A 52 -4.77 -1.10 -1.06
N PRO A 53 -4.68 0.14 -1.60
CA PRO A 53 -3.60 0.52 -2.51
C PRO A 53 -2.21 0.32 -1.93
N TYR A 54 -2.00 0.64 -0.65
CA TYR A 54 -0.71 0.45 0.01
C TYR A 54 -0.37 -1.03 0.23
N GLN A 55 -1.35 -1.86 0.59
CA GLN A 55 -1.16 -3.31 0.73
C GLN A 55 -0.79 -3.94 -0.62
N VAL A 56 -1.47 -3.53 -1.69
CA VAL A 56 -1.18 -3.99 -3.05
C VAL A 56 0.23 -3.58 -3.44
N GLY A 57 0.61 -2.31 -3.24
CA GLY A 57 1.96 -1.84 -3.51
C GLY A 57 3.01 -2.63 -2.73
N ALA A 58 2.76 -2.90 -1.45
CA ALA A 58 3.68 -3.65 -0.61
C ALA A 58 3.83 -5.11 -1.05
N VAL A 59 2.79 -5.79 -1.55
CA VAL A 59 2.88 -7.19 -2.00
C VAL A 59 3.31 -7.32 -3.46
N LEU A 60 2.74 -6.50 -4.34
CA LEU A 60 2.94 -6.62 -5.78
C LEU A 60 4.35 -6.22 -6.18
N ARG A 61 4.94 -5.21 -5.52
CA ARG A 61 6.28 -4.72 -5.83
C ARG A 61 7.39 -5.78 -5.68
N PRO A 62 7.54 -6.51 -4.55
CA PRO A 62 8.53 -7.58 -4.45
C PRO A 62 8.24 -8.72 -5.43
N VAL A 63 6.98 -9.06 -5.69
CA VAL A 63 6.62 -10.07 -6.71
C VAL A 63 7.11 -9.65 -8.09
N ILE A 64 6.85 -8.41 -8.50
CA ILE A 64 7.30 -7.86 -9.79
C ILE A 64 8.83 -7.77 -9.84
N CYS A 65 9.49 -7.34 -8.76
CA CYS A 65 10.95 -7.22 -8.69
C CYS A 65 11.64 -8.59 -8.81
N ILE A 66 11.14 -9.61 -8.10
CA ILE A 66 11.65 -10.99 -8.20
C ILE A 66 11.37 -11.56 -9.59
N ALA A 67 10.16 -11.38 -10.12
CA ALA A 67 9.82 -11.83 -11.47
C ALA A 67 10.71 -11.18 -12.53
N SER A 68 10.99 -9.87 -12.40
CA SER A 68 11.91 -9.16 -13.27
C SER A 68 13.34 -9.73 -13.20
N HIS A 69 13.81 -10.08 -12.00
CA HIS A 69 15.13 -10.68 -11.81
C HIS A 69 15.23 -12.10 -12.39
N ILE A 70 14.21 -12.93 -12.24
CA ILE A 70 14.21 -14.30 -12.77
C ILE A 70 14.02 -14.31 -14.29
N LEU A 71 13.05 -13.54 -14.79
CA LEU A 71 12.69 -13.52 -16.21
C LEU A 71 13.54 -12.55 -17.04
N GLN A 72 14.42 -11.79 -16.38
CA GLN A 72 15.30 -10.79 -17.00
C GLN A 72 14.51 -9.78 -17.86
N LEU A 73 13.34 -9.34 -17.35
CA LEU A 73 12.46 -8.41 -18.03
C LEU A 73 12.63 -6.98 -17.48
N PRO A 74 13.23 -6.04 -18.24
CA PRO A 74 13.45 -4.67 -17.78
C PRO A 74 12.14 -3.87 -17.62
N SER A 75 11.10 -4.22 -18.39
CA SER A 75 9.77 -3.62 -18.27
C SER A 75 9.15 -3.81 -16.88
N LEU A 76 9.34 -4.99 -16.27
CA LEU A 76 8.88 -5.28 -14.91
C LEU A 76 9.70 -4.50 -13.86
N HIS A 77 11.00 -4.36 -14.07
CA HIS A 77 11.84 -3.54 -13.18
C HIS A 77 11.39 -2.08 -13.19
N ARG A 78 11.13 -1.53 -14.39
CA ARG A 78 10.61 -0.17 -14.56
C ARG A 78 9.28 0.05 -13.82
N ILE A 79 8.37 -0.92 -13.84
CA ILE A 79 7.12 -0.85 -13.05
C ILE A 79 7.43 -0.80 -11.55
N SER A 80 8.32 -1.68 -11.07
CA SER A 80 8.69 -1.74 -9.64
C SER A 80 9.30 -0.43 -9.14
N ILE A 81 10.15 0.20 -9.96
CA ILE A 81 10.76 1.49 -9.65
C ILE A 81 9.74 2.62 -9.73
N SER A 82 8.96 2.68 -10.81
CA SER A 82 7.96 3.73 -11.00
C SER A 82 6.91 3.72 -9.89
N ALA A 83 6.58 2.55 -9.33
CA ALA A 83 5.71 2.43 -8.16
C ALA A 83 6.23 3.18 -6.92
N LEU A 84 7.54 3.41 -6.78
CA LEU A 84 8.08 4.26 -5.69
C LEU A 84 7.69 5.72 -5.84
N ASP A 85 7.57 6.21 -7.07
CA ASP A 85 7.21 7.60 -7.35
C ASP A 85 5.77 7.92 -6.92
N SER A 86 4.94 6.88 -6.69
CA SER A 86 3.59 7.03 -6.14
C SER A 86 3.55 7.83 -4.84
N PHE A 87 4.60 7.78 -4.01
CA PHE A 87 4.68 8.64 -2.81
C PHE A 87 4.81 10.11 -3.14
N VAL A 88 5.64 10.44 -4.14
CA VAL A 88 5.83 11.83 -4.59
C VAL A 88 4.54 12.34 -5.21
N TYR A 89 3.93 11.54 -6.09
CA TYR A 89 2.62 11.85 -6.66
C TYR A 89 1.53 12.02 -5.60
N ALA A 90 1.54 11.20 -4.55
CA ALA A 90 0.57 11.30 -3.47
C ALA A 90 0.72 12.63 -2.72
N ARG A 91 1.97 13.03 -2.42
CA ARG A 91 2.24 14.32 -1.76
C ARG A 91 1.84 15.50 -2.64
N MET A 92 2.13 15.45 -3.94
CA MET A 92 1.71 16.47 -4.89
C MET A 92 0.18 16.55 -5.01
N ALA A 93 -0.51 15.41 -5.07
CA ALA A 93 -1.97 15.37 -5.13
C ALA A 93 -2.62 15.91 -3.85
N ILE A 94 -2.12 15.52 -2.67
CA ILE A 94 -2.60 16.06 -1.38
C ILE A 94 -2.39 17.57 -1.33
N PHE A 95 -1.20 18.05 -1.70
CA PHE A 95 -0.91 19.48 -1.76
C PHE A 95 -1.88 20.19 -2.71
N PHE A 96 -1.99 19.70 -3.95
CA PHE A 96 -2.87 20.27 -4.96
C PHE A 96 -4.32 20.37 -4.46
N PHE A 97 -4.89 19.29 -3.92
CA PHE A 97 -6.27 19.29 -3.45
C PHE A 97 -6.50 20.08 -2.16
N THR A 98 -5.47 20.26 -1.34
CA THR A 98 -5.55 21.09 -0.12
C THR A 98 -5.55 22.58 -0.46
N TYR A 99 -4.77 22.99 -1.46
CA TYR A 99 -4.59 24.40 -1.82
C TYR A 99 -5.45 24.88 -3.00
N THR A 100 -6.16 23.97 -3.68
CA THR A 100 -7.09 24.34 -4.77
C THR A 100 -8.55 24.37 -4.29
N PRO A 101 -9.41 25.16 -4.97
CA PRO A 101 -10.81 25.29 -4.55
C PRO A 101 -11.66 24.03 -4.80
N TYR A 102 -11.15 23.03 -5.52
CA TYR A 102 -11.93 21.85 -5.93
C TYR A 102 -12.46 20.99 -4.77
N LEU A 103 -11.69 20.86 -3.68
CA LEU A 103 -12.08 20.09 -2.49
C LEU A 103 -12.14 20.95 -1.23
N ARG A 104 -12.28 22.26 -1.39
CA ARG A 104 -12.38 23.21 -0.27
C ARG A 104 -13.65 22.91 0.54
N GLY A 105 -13.48 22.60 1.82
CA GLY A 105 -14.58 22.26 2.74
C GLY A 105 -14.83 20.77 2.93
N TYR A 106 -14.17 19.89 2.17
CA TYR A 106 -14.19 18.45 2.44
C TYR A 106 -13.23 18.08 3.57
N SER A 107 -13.53 16.96 4.24
CA SER A 107 -12.64 16.44 5.28
C SER A 107 -11.28 16.06 4.71
N TYR A 108 -10.21 16.26 5.49
CA TYR A 108 -8.86 15.81 5.11
C TYR A 108 -8.83 14.32 4.80
N SER A 109 -9.66 13.51 5.47
CA SER A 109 -9.79 12.08 5.20
C SER A 109 -10.14 11.82 3.72
N THR A 110 -11.12 12.55 3.19
CA THR A 110 -11.56 12.48 1.80
C THR A 110 -10.45 12.86 0.81
N ILE A 111 -9.67 13.90 1.13
CA ILE A 111 -8.54 14.35 0.29
C ILE A 111 -7.51 13.22 0.18
N TYR A 112 -7.15 12.57 1.29
CA TYR A 112 -6.23 11.44 1.28
C TYR A 112 -6.80 10.24 0.50
N SER A 113 -8.06 9.88 0.74
CA SER A 113 -8.73 8.76 0.08
C SER A 113 -8.81 8.88 -1.43
N LEU A 114 -8.88 10.10 -1.97
CA LEU A 114 -8.80 10.32 -3.41
C LEU A 114 -7.34 10.37 -3.91
N SER A 115 -6.48 11.07 -3.16
CA SER A 115 -5.09 11.34 -3.60
C SER A 115 -4.24 10.08 -3.69
N ILE A 116 -4.35 9.16 -2.73
CA ILE A 116 -3.52 7.95 -2.68
C ILE A 116 -3.76 7.01 -3.88
N PRO A 117 -4.98 6.55 -4.18
CA PRO A 117 -5.21 5.68 -5.33
C PRO A 117 -4.93 6.40 -6.66
N LEU A 118 -5.24 7.70 -6.77
CA LEU A 118 -4.95 8.49 -7.96
C LEU A 118 -3.44 8.58 -8.21
N ALA A 119 -2.65 8.86 -7.18
CA ALA A 119 -1.21 8.94 -7.27
C ALA A 119 -0.58 7.60 -7.66
N ALA A 120 -1.05 6.49 -7.07
CA ALA A 120 -0.58 5.16 -7.43
C ALA A 120 -0.93 4.81 -8.89
N PHE A 121 -2.12 5.19 -9.35
CA PHE A 121 -2.52 5.01 -10.75
C PHE A 121 -1.63 5.81 -11.71
N LEU A 122 -1.40 7.09 -11.44
CA LEU A 122 -0.57 7.96 -12.29
C LEU A 122 0.87 7.50 -12.36
N SER A 123 1.44 7.14 -11.21
CA SER A 123 2.77 6.55 -11.08
C SER A 123 2.90 5.30 -11.95
N ILE A 124 2.01 4.31 -11.80
CA ILE A 124 2.08 3.08 -12.59
C ILE A 124 1.81 3.33 -14.08
N HIS A 125 0.95 4.30 -14.41
CA HIS A 125 0.72 4.68 -15.80
C HIS A 125 1.96 5.29 -16.46
N GLU A 126 2.78 6.06 -15.71
CA GLU A 126 4.04 6.62 -16.19
C GLU A 126 5.08 5.56 -16.56
N SER A 127 4.97 4.35 -16.01
CA SER A 127 5.83 3.21 -16.40
C SER A 127 5.68 2.80 -17.88
N ARG A 128 4.64 3.29 -18.58
CA ARG A 128 4.34 3.01 -20.01
C ARG A 128 4.11 1.53 -20.35
N VAL A 129 3.91 0.67 -19.35
CA VAL A 129 3.55 -0.73 -19.58
C VAL A 129 2.05 -0.86 -19.74
N ARG A 130 1.61 -1.33 -20.92
CA ARG A 130 0.20 -1.49 -21.26
C ARG A 130 -0.48 -2.44 -20.26
N GLY A 131 -1.59 -1.99 -19.68
CA GLY A 131 -2.41 -2.79 -18.76
C GLY A 131 -1.93 -2.83 -17.30
N ALA A 132 -0.74 -2.31 -16.98
CA ALA A 132 -0.21 -2.34 -15.60
C ALA A 132 -1.07 -1.52 -14.62
N SER A 133 -1.53 -0.34 -15.04
CA SER A 133 -2.40 0.51 -14.22
C SER A 133 -3.78 -0.12 -13.97
N LEU A 134 -4.34 -0.78 -14.98
CA LEU A 134 -5.60 -1.50 -14.86
C LEU A 134 -5.45 -2.73 -13.96
N ALA A 135 -4.37 -3.50 -14.11
CA ALA A 135 -4.05 -4.62 -13.22
C ALA A 135 -3.91 -4.17 -11.76
N PHE A 136 -3.29 -3.02 -11.52
CA PHE A 136 -3.19 -2.44 -10.18
C PHE A 136 -4.55 -2.06 -9.59
N MET A 137 -5.44 -1.44 -10.37
CA MET A 137 -6.80 -1.13 -9.91
C MET A 137 -7.58 -2.40 -9.57
N LEU A 138 -7.50 -3.43 -10.41
CA LEU A 138 -8.15 -4.72 -10.15
C LEU A 138 -7.59 -5.39 -8.90
N ALA A 139 -6.26 -5.38 -8.72
CA ALA A 139 -5.62 -5.90 -7.52
C ALA A 139 -6.05 -5.13 -6.26
N THR A 140 -6.20 -3.82 -6.36
CA THR A 140 -6.69 -2.96 -5.27
C THR A 140 -8.13 -3.29 -4.88
N ALA A 141 -9.02 -3.44 -5.86
CA ALA A 141 -10.40 -3.86 -5.61
C ALA A 141 -10.45 -5.27 -4.98
N TYR A 142 -9.61 -6.19 -5.47
CA TYR A 142 -9.52 -7.54 -4.94
C TYR A 142 -9.03 -7.55 -3.48
N VAL A 143 -7.99 -6.78 -3.15
CA VAL A 143 -7.48 -6.67 -1.78
C VAL A 143 -8.50 -6.03 -0.85
N ALA A 144 -9.26 -5.03 -1.31
CA ALA A 144 -10.36 -4.46 -0.54
C ALA A 144 -11.40 -5.52 -0.18
N LYS A 145 -11.84 -6.31 -1.16
CA LYS A 145 -12.77 -7.43 -0.95
C LYS A 145 -12.17 -8.53 -0.06
N LEU A 146 -10.86 -8.80 -0.18
CA LEU A 146 -10.16 -9.75 0.67
C LEU A 146 -10.17 -9.29 2.13
N ASN A 147 -9.93 -8.01 2.40
CA ASN A 147 -9.97 -7.45 3.75
C ASN A 147 -11.36 -7.60 4.40
N GLU A 148 -12.42 -7.35 3.62
CA GLU A 148 -13.81 -7.55 4.07
C GLU A 148 -14.07 -9.03 4.38
N TRP A 149 -13.67 -9.93 3.46
CA TRP A 149 -13.85 -11.37 3.61
C TRP A 149 -13.09 -11.93 4.82
N VAL A 150 -11.83 -11.54 5.03
CA VAL A 150 -11.02 -11.95 6.19
C VAL A 150 -11.67 -11.46 7.48
N THR A 151 -12.14 -10.22 7.51
CA THR A 151 -12.83 -9.66 8.67
C THR A 151 -14.09 -10.47 9.00
N HIS A 152 -14.94 -10.71 8.00
CA HIS A 152 -16.18 -11.46 8.14
C HIS A 152 -15.93 -12.91 8.60
N ARG A 153 -15.03 -13.65 7.94
CA ARG A 153 -14.69 -15.04 8.33
C ARG A 153 -14.06 -15.11 9.71
N SER A 154 -13.22 -14.14 10.09
CA SER A 154 -12.62 -14.12 11.43
C SER A 154 -13.66 -13.98 12.54
N ARG A 155 -14.73 -13.21 12.32
CA ARG A 155 -15.84 -13.05 13.29
C ARG A 155 -16.66 -14.32 13.42
N ILE A 156 -16.92 -15.02 12.30
CA ILE A 156 -17.65 -16.29 12.30
C ILE A 156 -16.86 -17.39 13.01
N LEU A 157 -15.57 -17.52 12.70
CA LEU A 157 -14.71 -18.56 13.27
C LEU A 157 -14.38 -18.34 14.75
N GLN A 158 -14.42 -17.10 15.24
CA GLN A 158 -14.30 -16.82 16.68
C GLN A 158 -15.55 -17.28 17.46
N ARG A 159 -16.73 -17.33 16.80
CA ARG A 159 -17.98 -17.84 17.41
C ARG A 159 -18.17 -19.35 17.29
N SER A 160 -17.35 -20.03 16.47
CA SER A 160 -17.48 -21.46 16.17
C SER A 160 -16.43 -22.28 16.93
N GLU A 161 -16.85 -23.05 17.93
CA GLU A 161 -16.02 -23.98 18.73
C GLU A 161 -15.70 -25.33 18.04
N THR A 162 -15.96 -25.48 16.74
CA THR A 162 -15.89 -26.80 16.10
C THR A 162 -14.45 -27.21 15.75
N LYS A 163 -13.98 -28.33 16.35
CA LYS A 163 -12.67 -28.97 16.16
C LYS A 163 -12.60 -29.81 14.88
N SER A 164 -12.61 -29.18 13.71
CA SER A 164 -12.32 -29.87 12.44
C SER A 164 -10.94 -29.47 11.91
N THR A 165 -10.18 -30.41 11.32
CA THR A 165 -8.85 -30.17 10.76
C THR A 165 -8.85 -29.10 9.67
N MET A 166 -9.90 -29.05 8.84
CA MET A 166 -10.08 -27.99 7.84
C MET A 166 -10.27 -26.60 8.49
N VAL A 167 -11.00 -26.54 9.61
CA VAL A 167 -11.20 -25.31 10.38
C VAL A 167 -9.89 -24.86 11.03
N MET A 168 -9.02 -25.81 11.39
CA MET A 168 -7.69 -25.51 11.93
C MET A 168 -6.77 -24.90 10.86
N LEU A 169 -6.75 -25.45 9.64
CA LEU A 169 -6.02 -24.88 8.51
C LEU A 169 -6.54 -23.48 8.18
N GLU A 170 -7.86 -23.32 8.10
CA GLU A 170 -8.49 -22.02 7.85
C GLU A 170 -8.13 -20.99 8.92
N LYS A 171 -8.09 -21.37 10.19
CA LYS A 171 -7.63 -20.51 11.29
C LYS A 171 -6.17 -20.09 11.13
N HIS A 172 -5.29 -20.98 10.69
CA HIS A 172 -3.87 -20.63 10.45
C HIS A 172 -3.73 -19.63 9.30
N VAL A 173 -4.42 -19.87 8.18
CA VAL A 173 -4.41 -18.95 7.02
C VAL A 173 -4.94 -17.57 7.42
N LEU A 174 -6.06 -17.52 8.14
CA LEU A 174 -6.62 -16.25 8.63
C LEU A 174 -5.70 -15.57 9.64
N ALA A 175 -5.07 -16.32 10.54
CA ALA A 175 -4.09 -15.77 11.48
C ALA A 175 -2.88 -15.18 10.74
N SER A 176 -2.37 -15.84 9.70
CA SER A 176 -1.30 -15.31 8.85
C SER A 176 -1.72 -14.04 8.12
N LEU A 177 -2.94 -14.00 7.56
CA LEU A 177 -3.47 -12.81 6.87
C LEU A 177 -3.68 -11.64 7.84
N LEU A 178 -4.22 -11.89 9.04
CA LEU A 178 -4.33 -10.90 10.11
C LEU A 178 -2.95 -10.40 10.56
N LEU A 179 -1.99 -11.31 10.73
CA LEU A 179 -0.62 -10.98 11.06
C LEU A 179 0.08 -10.21 9.95
N LEU A 180 -0.30 -10.38 8.69
CA LEU A 180 0.18 -9.56 7.56
C LEU A 180 -0.54 -8.21 7.45
N GLY A 181 -1.67 -8.03 8.14
CA GLY A 181 -2.44 -6.79 8.17
C GLY A 181 -3.60 -6.74 7.16
N PHE A 182 -3.96 -7.87 6.54
CA PHE A 182 -5.09 -8.02 5.61
C PHE A 182 -6.42 -8.20 6.35
N ALA A 183 -6.87 -7.13 7.01
CA ALA A 183 -8.20 -7.04 7.60
C ALA A 183 -8.59 -5.57 7.81
N GLU A 184 -9.87 -5.34 8.08
CA GLU A 184 -10.37 -4.01 8.45
C GLU A 184 -9.67 -3.49 9.70
N LEU A 185 -9.50 -2.17 9.77
CA LEU A 185 -8.71 -1.52 10.81
C LEU A 185 -9.31 -1.75 12.20
N ASP A 186 -10.65 -1.78 12.29
CA ASP A 186 -11.37 -2.02 13.54
C ASP A 186 -11.08 -3.42 14.09
N ARG A 187 -11.05 -4.42 13.21
CA ARG A 187 -10.72 -5.79 13.61
C ARG A 187 -9.26 -5.95 14.00
N LEU A 188 -8.34 -5.28 13.31
CA LEU A 188 -6.93 -5.26 13.68
C LEU A 188 -6.70 -4.58 15.04
N ARG A 189 -7.48 -3.53 15.36
CA ARG A 189 -7.43 -2.86 16.66
C ARG A 189 -7.91 -3.76 17.79
N GLU A 190 -9.00 -4.51 17.58
CA GLU A 190 -9.51 -5.50 18.54
C GLU A 190 -8.49 -6.61 18.84
N VAL A 191 -7.85 -7.14 17.80
CA VAL A 191 -6.93 -8.28 17.93
C VAL A 191 -5.56 -7.87 18.45
N SER A 192 -5.05 -6.69 18.06
CA SER A 192 -3.64 -6.35 18.29
C SER A 192 -3.34 -5.68 19.64
N LYS A 193 -4.33 -5.11 20.36
CA LYS A 193 -4.12 -4.33 21.61
C LYS A 193 -2.88 -3.40 21.60
N ASN A 194 -2.49 -2.90 20.43
CA ASN A 194 -1.23 -2.17 20.26
C ASN A 194 -1.44 -0.69 20.62
N ASP A 195 -0.60 -0.12 21.49
CA ASP A 195 -0.69 1.29 21.91
C ASP A 195 -0.56 2.28 20.75
N ALA A 196 0.13 1.87 19.67
CA ALA A 196 0.23 2.64 18.43
C ALA A 196 -1.13 2.79 17.70
N LEU A 197 -2.13 1.94 18.00
CA LEU A 197 -3.49 2.00 17.46
C LEU A 197 -4.49 2.72 18.39
N THR A 198 -4.08 3.07 19.61
CA THR A 198 -4.89 3.80 20.62
C THR A 198 -4.48 5.27 20.77
N LYS A 199 -3.22 5.64 20.53
CA LYS A 199 -2.72 7.03 20.67
C LYS A 199 -3.45 8.04 19.74
N PRO A 200 -3.79 9.28 20.16
CA PRO A 200 -4.38 10.28 19.27
C PRO A 200 -3.42 10.67 18.13
N LEU A 201 -3.97 10.95 16.93
CA LEU A 201 -3.19 11.45 15.80
C LEU A 201 -2.66 12.86 16.14
N ASN A 202 -1.35 13.00 16.32
CA ASN A 202 -0.69 14.31 16.32
C ASN A 202 -0.05 14.46 14.93
N ASP A 203 -0.56 15.36 14.09
CA ASP A 203 -0.14 15.48 12.70
C ASP A 203 0.44 16.87 12.43
N ASP A 204 1.74 16.94 12.15
CA ASP A 204 2.47 18.19 11.89
C ASP A 204 1.98 18.93 10.62
N TYR A 205 1.17 18.27 9.78
CA TYR A 205 0.58 18.84 8.57
C TYR A 205 -0.88 19.27 8.76
N VAL A 206 -1.45 19.08 9.94
CA VAL A 206 -2.74 19.65 10.32
C VAL A 206 -2.46 21.02 10.90
N PRO A 207 -2.92 22.13 10.27
CA PRO A 207 -2.91 23.41 10.95
C PRO A 207 -3.69 23.21 12.25
N LYS A 208 -3.04 23.43 13.39
CA LYS A 208 -3.72 23.46 14.67
C LYS A 208 -4.87 24.45 14.48
N LEU A 209 -6.11 23.97 14.65
CA LEU A 209 -7.23 24.86 14.88
C LEU A 209 -6.91 25.55 16.20
N GLU A 210 -6.14 26.64 16.13
CA GLU A 210 -6.13 27.64 17.17
C GLU A 210 -7.59 28.00 17.38
N HIS A 211 -8.05 27.78 18.62
CA HIS A 211 -9.37 28.16 19.07
C HIS A 211 -9.60 29.61 18.65
N ILE A 212 -10.42 29.81 17.62
CA ILE A 212 -11.07 31.10 17.40
C ILE A 212 -12.15 31.16 18.47
N SER A 213 -11.74 31.68 19.63
CA SER A 213 -12.60 32.18 20.70
C SER A 213 -13.36 33.42 20.23
#